data_AF-A0A3C0TWX3-F1
#
_entry.id   AF-A0A3C0TWX3-F1
#
_cell.length_a   1.000
_cell.length_b   1.000
_cell.length_c   1.000
_cell.angle_alpha   90.00
_cell.angle_beta   90.00
_cell.angle_gamma   90.00
#
_symmetry.space_group_name_H-M   'P 1'
#
loop_
_entity.id
_entity.type
_entity.pdbx_description
1 polymer ?
#
loop_
_entity_poly.entity_id
_entity_poly.type
_entity_poly.pdbx_seq_one_letter_code
_entity_poly.pdbx_strand_id
1 'polypeptide(L)' 'MTPTDPSSSLFSRPYLRYAMGILTAVYMFNLIDRQILSILMPAIKEEMQLSDTALGFLSGIAFAL' A
#
# COMPACT_ATOMS: atom_id res chain seq x y z
N MET A 1 45.24 -9.95 12.50
CA MET A 1 43.82 -9.57 12.71
C MET A 1 43.61 -8.25 12.00
N THR A 2 43.17 -8.29 10.74
CA THR A 2 42.73 -7.10 10.00
C THR A 2 41.20 -7.01 10.08
N PRO A 3 40.65 -5.81 10.29
CA PRO A 3 39.22 -5.63 10.53
C PRO A 3 38.41 -6.03 9.29
N THR A 4 37.29 -6.70 9.53
CA THR A 4 36.18 -6.92 8.62
C THR A 4 35.72 -5.59 8.00
N ASP A 5 35.82 -5.45 6.68
CA ASP A 5 35.21 -4.34 5.94
C ASP A 5 33.78 -4.75 5.56
N PRO A 6 32.72 -4.21 6.20
CA PRO A 6 31.35 -4.68 5.99
C PRO A 6 30.64 -3.90 4.86
N SER A 7 31.37 -3.31 3.91
CA SER A 7 30.78 -2.34 2.97
C SER A 7 30.98 -2.64 1.49
N SER A 8 31.09 -3.91 1.11
CA SER A 8 30.81 -4.28 -0.28
C SER A 8 29.30 -4.18 -0.51
N SER A 9 28.90 -3.13 -1.22
CA SER A 9 27.52 -2.96 -1.70
C SER A 9 27.14 -4.19 -2.51
N LEU A 10 26.40 -5.14 -1.91
CA LEU A 10 25.97 -6.38 -2.55
C LEU A 10 25.13 -6.11 -3.82
N PHE A 11 24.60 -4.90 -3.95
CA PHE A 11 23.75 -4.47 -5.05
C PHE A 11 24.33 -3.26 -5.77
N SER A 12 24.14 -3.20 -7.08
CA SER A 12 24.57 -2.04 -7.88
C SER A 12 23.65 -0.83 -7.66
N ARG A 13 24.20 0.39 -7.68
CA ARG A 13 23.43 1.65 -7.55
C ARG A 13 22.23 1.75 -8.52
N PRO A 14 22.34 1.42 -9.81
CA PRO A 14 21.18 1.34 -10.72
C PRO A 14 20.12 0.32 -10.28
N TYR A 15 20.53 -0.83 -9.75
CA TYR A 15 19.59 -1.83 -9.22
C TYR A 15 18.79 -1.28 -8.03
N LEU A 16 19.46 -0.60 -7.10
CA LEU A 16 18.78 0.03 -5.96
C LEU A 16 17.79 1.10 -6.41
N ARG A 17 18.14 1.95 -7.38
CA ARG A 17 17.22 2.96 -7.94
C ARG A 17 16.01 2.33 -8.62
N TYR A 18 16.22 1.25 -9.36
CA TYR A 18 15.14 0.49 -9.98
C TYR A 18 14.21 -0.13 -8.95
N ALA A 19 14.77 -0.83 -7.94
CA ALA A 19 14.01 -1.41 -6.85
C ALA A 19 13.22 -0.34 -6.08
N MET A 20 13.84 0.80 -5.74
CA MET A 20 13.14 1.91 -5.09
C MET A 20 12.01 2.48 -5.96
N GLY A 21 12.22 2.59 -7.27
CA GLY A 21 11.20 3.03 -8.22
C GLY A 21 9.99 2.09 -8.22
N ILE A 22 10.23 0.78 -8.27
CA ILE A 22 9.17 -0.23 -8.17
C ILE A 22 8.47 -0.18 -6.82
N LEU A 23 9.22 -0.19 -5.72
CA LEU A 23 8.65 -0.12 -4.37
C LEU A 23 7.78 1.13 -4.22
N THR A 24 8.24 2.27 -4.73
CA THR A 24 7.48 3.53 -4.71
C THR A 24 6.20 3.42 -5.54
N ALA A 25 6.27 2.87 -6.76
CA ALA A 25 5.10 2.71 -7.62
C ALA A 25 4.07 1.75 -6.98
N VAL A 26 4.51 0.59 -6.49
CA VAL A 26 3.66 -0.39 -5.80
C VAL A 26 3.02 0.24 -4.56
N TYR A 27 3.79 1.00 -3.78
CA TYR A 27 3.27 1.71 -2.62
C TYR A 27 2.26 2.80 -3.00
N MET A 28 2.51 3.53 -4.10
CA MET A 28 1.57 4.51 -4.63
C MET A 28 0.23 3.86 -5.00
N PHE A 29 0.25 2.71 -5.68
CA PHE A 29 -0.96 1.97 -6.00
C PHE A 29 -1.66 1.44 -4.74
N ASN A 30 -0.90 0.98 -3.74
CA ASN A 30 -1.47 0.54 -2.45
C ASN A 30 -2.21 1.68 -1.72
N LEU A 31 -1.71 2.91 -1.83
CA LEU A 31 -2.38 4.10 -1.32
C LEU A 31 -3.67 4.41 -2.08
N ILE A 32 -3.64 4.37 -3.42
CA ILE A 32 -4.81 4.62 -4.27
C ILE A 32 -5.91 3.60 -4.00
N ASP A 33 -5.55 2.32 -3.90
CA ASP A 33 -6.48 1.22 -3.60
C ASP A 33 -7.19 1.41 -2.24
N ARG A 34 -6.50 1.92 -1.23
CA ARG A 34 -7.14 2.25 0.07
C ARG A 34 -8.03 3.49 -0.01
N GLN A 35 -7.73 4.44 -0.89
CA GLN A 35 -8.45 5.71 -0.98
C GLN A 35 -9.70 5.62 -1.88
N ILE A 36 -9.66 4.80 -2.93
CA ILE A 36 -10.76 4.68 -3.90
C ILE A 36 -12.06 4.24 -3.21
N LEU A 37 -11.98 3.35 -2.21
CA LEU A 37 -13.15 2.85 -1.51
C LEU A 37 -13.85 3.91 -0.65
N SER A 38 -13.10 4.82 -0.04
CA SER A 38 -13.67 5.95 0.69
C SER A 38 -14.44 6.90 -0.25
N ILE A 39 -13.96 7.04 -1.49
CA ILE A 39 -14.63 7.83 -2.53
C ILE A 39 -15.92 7.16 -2.99
N LEU A 40 -15.91 5.84 -3.17
CA LEU A 40 -17.10 5.08 -3.60
C LEU A 40 -18.09 4.74 -2.47
N MET A 41 -17.68 4.82 -1.21
CA MET A 41 -18.50 4.47 -0.04
C MET A 41 -19.90 5.11 -0.02
N PRO A 42 -20.07 6.41 -0.34
CA PRO A 42 -21.39 7.04 -0.42
C PRO A 42 -22.27 6.44 -1.51
N ALA A 43 -21.70 6.14 -2.69
CA ALA A 43 -22.42 5.54 -3.81
C ALA A 43 -22.82 4.08 -3.49
N ILE A 44 -21.90 3.29 -2.92
CA ILE A 44 -22.17 1.92 -2.49
C ILE A 44 -23.26 1.87 -1.41
N LYS A 45 -23.25 2.83 -0.46
CA LYS A 45 -24.30 2.95 0.57
C LYS A 45 -25.68 3.12 -0.05
N GLU A 46 -25.80 4.02 -1.01
CA GLU A 46 -27.05 4.37 -1.65
C GLU A 46 -27.56 3.24 -2.56
N GLU A 47 -26.68 2.63 -3.36
CA GLU A 47 -27.04 1.54 -4.27
C GLU A 47 -27.39 0.24 -3.54
N MET A 48 -26.69 -0.08 -2.44
CA MET A 48 -26.88 -1.35 -1.71
C MET A 48 -27.75 -1.22 -0.44
N GLN A 49 -28.29 -0.02 -0.15
CA GLN A 49 -29.10 0.27 1.05
C GLN A 49 -28.43 -0.20 2.36
N LEU A 50 -27.10 -0.08 2.45
CA LEU A 50 -26.34 -0.58 3.59
C LEU A 50 -26.43 0.35 4.80
N SER A 51 -26.42 -0.23 6.00
CA SER A 51 -26.31 0.52 7.25
C SER A 51 -24.88 1.03 7.46
N ASP A 52 -24.74 2.12 8.23
CA ASP A 52 -23.42 2.73 8.53
C ASP A 52 -22.44 1.74 9.19
N THR A 53 -22.96 0.78 9.96
CA THR A 53 -22.17 -0.28 10.59
C THR A 53 -21.60 -1.27 9.55
N ALA A 54 -22.36 -1.60 8.51
CA ALA A 54 -21.89 -2.48 7.44
C ALA A 54 -20.80 -1.80 6.58
N LEU A 55 -20.90 -0.48 6.38
CA LEU A 55 -19.86 0.30 5.70
C LEU A 55 -18.59 0.44 6.55
N GLY A 56 -18.73 0.59 7.87
CA GLY A 56 -17.60 0.55 8.79
C GLY A 56 -16.87 -0.80 8.79
N PHE A 57 -17.61 -1.90 8.67
CA PHE A 57 -17.03 -3.24 8.48
C PHE A 57 -16.30 -3.36 7.14
N LEU A 58 -16.92 -2.89 6.05
CA LEU A 58 -16.36 -2.94 4.70
C LEU A 58 -15.14 -2.04 4.51
N SER A 59 -15.07 -0.88 5.19
CA SER A 59 -13.92 0.04 5.09
C SER A 59 -12.81 -0.25 6.09
N GLY A 60 -13.16 -0.76 7.28
CA GLY A 60 -12.22 -1.03 8.36
C GLY A 60 -11.68 -2.46 8.37
N ILE A 61 -12.57 -3.44 8.56
CA ILE A 61 -12.16 -4.83 8.79
C ILE A 61 -11.75 -5.51 7.47
N ALA A 62 -12.48 -5.26 6.38
CA ALA A 62 -12.16 -5.88 5.08
C ALA A 62 -10.86 -5.35 4.43
N PHE A 63 -10.30 -4.23 4.89
CA PHE A 63 -9.06 -3.63 4.38
C PHE A 63 -7.88 -3.67 5.36
N ALA A 64 -8.11 -4.01 6.63
CA ALA A 64 -7.07 -4.05 7.65
C ALA A 64 -6.61 -5.47 8.01
N LEU A 65 -7.42 -6.50 7.74
CA LEU A 65 -7.09 -7.93 7.90
C LEU A 65 -6.53 -8.52 6.60
#